data_AF-K9XVA8-F1
#
_entry.id   AF-K9XVA8-F1
#
_cell.length_a   1.000
_cell.length_b   1.000
_cell.length_c   1.000
_cell.angle_alpha   90.00
_cell.angle_beta   90.00
_cell.angle_gamma   90.00
#
_symmetry.space_group_name_H-M   'P 1'
#
loop_
_entity.id
_entity.type
_entity.pdbx_description
1 polymer ?
#
loop_
_entity_poly.entity_id
_entity_poly.type
_entity_poly.pdbx_seq_one_letter_code
_entity_poly.pdbx_strand_id
1 'polypeptide(L)'
;MNDEEKTIPKSFTETIQLVKQFAIKEIIKETNQKKLYYHTVDHAYAVERRALIIFQALELNQENFQGLKNIGRIKGLIQLSAITHDLVQEYIRSDELYAPRRRPLGLSEMTTINKLFAYINKLNQKLDSSVGFTKQDLKIISQAIRATICNYDSKQDSIYQPLLYQSRPKISVVARIIGLADLGALGMEGIEAYLRESGLIFLEENLDLVPLLLSNDLDSPTQLIALQNKEEIRKRLLKAARFLVNFAKGREARLHQEIQDFTAASRLILQNQVFKYLNPKTIQTIEEQTPTADNTTLAELLNYFQFPKYVAR
;
A
#
# COMPACT_ATOMS: atom_id res chain seq x y z
N MET A 1 -18.26 35.11 -2.27
CA MET A 1 -17.49 34.33 -3.26
C MET A 1 -16.07 34.84 -3.14
N ASN A 2 -15.31 34.30 -2.18
CA ASN A 2 -13.96 34.76 -1.92
C ASN A 2 -13.03 33.99 -2.86
N ASP A 3 -12.43 34.71 -3.80
CA ASP A 3 -11.24 34.26 -4.49
C ASP A 3 -10.16 34.03 -3.43
N GLU A 4 -9.96 32.77 -3.04
CA GLU A 4 -8.70 32.37 -2.42
C GLU A 4 -7.61 32.70 -3.42
N GLU A 5 -6.86 33.78 -3.18
CA GLU A 5 -5.55 33.99 -3.78
C GLU A 5 -4.76 32.69 -3.61
N LYS A 6 -4.72 31.87 -4.66
CA LYS A 6 -3.90 30.68 -4.69
C LYS A 6 -2.46 31.15 -4.67
N THR A 7 -1.90 31.17 -3.46
CA THR A 7 -0.50 31.49 -3.20
C THR A 7 0.35 30.62 -4.11
N ILE A 8 1.08 31.27 -5.01
CA ILE A 8 2.02 30.62 -5.92
C ILE A 8 3.19 30.12 -5.05
N PRO A 9 3.49 28.80 -5.05
CA PRO A 9 4.64 28.27 -4.33
C PRO A 9 5.93 29.02 -4.66
N LYS A 10 6.75 29.31 -3.64
CA LYS A 10 8.05 29.99 -3.76
C LYS A 10 9.24 29.04 -3.61
N SER A 11 8.98 27.80 -3.21
CA SER A 11 10.00 26.77 -3.00
C SER A 11 9.49 25.40 -3.44
N PHE A 12 10.41 24.50 -3.80
CA PHE A 12 10.03 23.12 -4.16
C PHE A 12 9.29 22.41 -3.01
N THR A 13 9.64 22.71 -1.76
CA THR A 13 8.94 22.18 -0.58
C THR A 13 7.48 22.63 -0.53
N GLU A 14 7.20 23.91 -0.77
CA GLU A 14 5.83 24.42 -0.88
C GLU A 14 5.08 23.78 -2.05
N THR A 15 5.75 23.58 -3.19
CA THR A 15 5.19 22.88 -4.34
C THR A 15 4.81 21.44 -3.99
N ILE A 16 5.69 20.69 -3.31
CA ILE A 16 5.39 19.34 -2.81
C ILE A 16 4.15 19.37 -1.91
N GLN A 17 4.09 20.30 -0.96
CA GLN A 17 2.96 20.38 -0.03
C GLN A 17 1.64 20.68 -0.74
N LEU A 18 1.64 21.56 -1.74
CA LEU A 18 0.46 21.85 -2.54
C LEU A 18 -0.03 20.61 -3.30
N VAL A 19 0.88 19.84 -3.91
CA VAL A 19 0.51 18.60 -4.61
C VAL A 19 0.05 17.51 -3.63
N LYS A 20 0.67 17.39 -2.44
CA LYS A 20 0.19 16.48 -1.38
C LYS A 20 -1.23 16.82 -0.94
N GLN A 21 -1.56 18.09 -0.76
CA GLN A 21 -2.91 18.54 -0.41
C GLN A 21 -3.93 18.19 -1.49
N PHE A 22 -3.57 18.35 -2.77
CA PHE A 22 -4.39 17.87 -3.88
C PHE A 22 -4.61 16.36 -3.80
N ALA A 23 -3.55 15.58 -3.61
CA ALA A 23 -3.63 14.13 -3.55
C ALA A 23 -4.52 13.64 -2.40
N ILE A 24 -4.37 14.21 -1.20
CA ILE A 24 -5.19 13.87 -0.02
C ILE A 24 -6.68 14.12 -0.32
N LYS A 25 -7.03 15.27 -0.90
CA LYS A 25 -8.42 15.59 -1.26
C LYS A 25 -9.00 14.57 -2.24
N GLU A 26 -8.22 14.17 -3.24
CA GLU A 26 -8.64 13.17 -4.21
C GLU A 26 -8.75 11.76 -3.60
N ILE A 27 -7.84 11.35 -2.71
CA ILE A 27 -7.93 10.06 -2.01
C ILE A 27 -9.18 10.01 -1.12
N ILE A 28 -9.50 11.08 -0.40
CA ILE A 28 -10.75 11.15 0.41
C ILE A 28 -11.98 10.99 -0.50
N LYS A 29 -11.97 11.66 -1.65
CA LYS A 29 -13.06 11.55 -2.63
C LYS A 29 -13.17 10.12 -3.18
N GLU A 30 -12.06 9.51 -3.60
CA GLU A 30 -12.03 8.13 -4.10
C GLU A 30 -12.48 7.14 -3.02
N THR A 31 -12.01 7.31 -1.78
CA THR A 31 -12.40 6.51 -0.61
C THR A 31 -13.91 6.52 -0.41
N ASN A 32 -14.52 7.71 -0.42
CA ASN A 32 -15.97 7.85 -0.23
C ASN A 32 -16.76 7.31 -1.42
N GLN A 33 -16.33 7.59 -2.65
CA GLN A 33 -17.04 7.19 -3.86
C GLN A 33 -16.98 5.67 -4.09
N LYS A 34 -15.82 5.07 -3.80
CA LYS A 34 -15.57 3.64 -4.02
C LYS A 34 -15.67 2.82 -2.74
N LYS A 35 -16.03 3.41 -1.59
CA LYS A 35 -16.13 2.75 -0.29
C LYS A 35 -14.86 1.94 0.03
N LEU A 36 -13.71 2.61 -0.05
CA LEU A 36 -12.41 1.98 0.24
C LEU A 36 -12.22 1.82 1.74
N TYR A 37 -11.65 0.69 2.16
CA TYR A 37 -11.36 0.40 3.57
C TYR A 37 -9.86 0.38 3.86
N TYR A 38 -9.05 -0.02 2.88
CA TYR A 38 -7.60 -0.11 3.02
C TYR A 38 -6.88 1.02 2.28
N HIS A 39 -7.13 1.21 0.99
CA HIS A 39 -6.43 2.21 0.18
C HIS A 39 -6.99 3.63 0.43
N THR A 40 -6.84 4.10 1.67
CA THR A 40 -7.33 5.38 2.19
C THR A 40 -6.16 6.34 2.47
N VAL A 41 -6.47 7.54 2.97
CA VAL A 41 -5.45 8.49 3.42
C VAL A 41 -4.59 7.93 4.56
N ASP A 42 -5.14 7.07 5.42
CA ASP A 42 -4.38 6.48 6.52
C ASP A 42 -3.30 5.52 6.03
N HIS A 43 -3.61 4.72 5.00
CA HIS A 43 -2.63 3.89 4.30
C HIS A 43 -1.56 4.75 3.63
N ALA A 44 -1.96 5.80 2.90
CA ALA A 44 -1.00 6.72 2.28
C ALA A 44 -0.02 7.33 3.32
N TYR A 45 -0.53 7.75 4.48
CA TYR A 45 0.33 8.21 5.58
C TYR A 45 1.19 7.11 6.20
N ALA A 46 0.69 5.87 6.30
CA ALA A 46 1.48 4.74 6.77
C ALA A 46 2.67 4.46 5.84
N VAL A 47 2.43 4.44 4.53
CA VAL A 47 3.48 4.32 3.52
C VAL A 47 4.46 5.49 3.59
N GLU A 48 4.00 6.74 3.77
CA GLU A 48 4.89 7.89 3.96
C GLU A 48 5.80 7.70 5.19
N ARG A 49 5.25 7.30 6.34
CA ARG A 49 6.04 7.06 7.56
C ARG A 49 7.09 5.98 7.33
N ARG A 50 6.70 4.84 6.76
CA ARG A 50 7.61 3.71 6.44
C ARG A 50 8.71 4.14 5.48
N ALA A 51 8.34 4.84 4.40
CA ALA A 51 9.29 5.33 3.40
C ALA A 51 10.32 6.31 4.01
N LEU A 52 9.90 7.17 4.94
CA LEU A 52 10.81 8.08 5.64
C LEU A 52 11.76 7.34 6.60
N ILE A 53 11.30 6.29 7.30
CA ILE A 53 12.17 5.44 8.14
C ILE A 53 13.23 4.74 7.28
N ILE A 54 12.83 4.15 6.14
CA ILE A 54 13.76 3.52 5.20
C ILE A 54 14.75 4.56 4.67
N PHE A 55 14.28 5.75 4.29
CA PHE A 55 15.14 6.83 3.82
C PHE A 55 16.19 7.24 4.86
N GLN A 56 15.79 7.44 6.12
CA GLN A 56 16.70 7.77 7.23
C GLN A 56 17.74 6.67 7.47
N ALA A 57 17.37 5.41 7.32
CA ALA A 57 18.32 4.30 7.43
C ALA A 57 19.36 4.31 6.29
N LEU A 58 18.96 4.76 5.09
CA LEU A 58 19.80 4.77 3.90
C LEU A 58 20.67 6.04 3.77
N GLU A 59 20.21 7.19 4.29
CA GLU A 59 20.88 8.49 4.10
C GLU A 59 22.26 8.57 4.76
N LEU A 60 22.52 7.68 5.74
CA LEU A 60 23.84 7.50 6.36
C LEU A 60 24.91 7.02 5.36
N ASN A 61 24.49 6.43 4.24
CA ASN A 61 25.39 6.00 3.17
C ASN A 61 25.05 6.71 1.85
N GLN A 62 25.83 7.75 1.54
CA GLN A 62 25.66 8.57 0.34
C GLN A 62 25.77 7.79 -0.97
N GLU A 63 26.41 6.61 -0.97
CA GLU A 63 26.53 5.76 -2.16
C GLU A 63 25.16 5.33 -2.70
N ASN A 64 24.16 5.17 -1.82
CA ASN A 64 22.79 4.83 -2.20
C ASN A 64 22.11 5.91 -3.05
N PHE A 65 22.58 7.15 -2.97
CA PHE A 65 22.01 8.32 -3.63
C PHE A 65 22.94 8.90 -4.71
N GLN A 66 23.95 8.14 -5.14
CA GLN A 66 24.85 8.56 -6.21
C GLN A 66 24.07 9.03 -7.46
N GLY A 67 24.44 10.22 -7.95
CA GLY A 67 23.77 10.87 -9.07
C GLY A 67 22.60 11.79 -8.67
N LEU A 68 22.21 11.83 -7.39
CA LEU A 68 21.19 12.75 -6.88
C LEU A 68 21.87 13.82 -6.00
N LYS A 69 21.84 15.08 -6.46
CA LYS A 69 22.60 16.18 -5.84
C LYS A 69 21.90 16.88 -4.66
N ASN A 70 20.62 16.63 -4.44
CA ASN A 70 19.82 17.36 -3.45
C ASN A 70 18.97 16.41 -2.61
N ILE A 71 19.47 16.04 -1.44
CA ILE A 71 18.81 15.17 -0.46
C ILE A 71 17.42 15.70 -0.07
N GLY A 72 17.27 17.01 0.11
CA GLY A 72 15.97 17.63 0.41
C GLY A 72 14.95 17.42 -0.70
N ARG A 73 15.38 17.54 -1.96
CA ARG A 73 14.53 17.25 -3.13
C ARG A 73 14.13 15.76 -3.16
N ILE A 74 15.07 14.85 -2.90
CA ILE A 74 14.80 13.40 -2.85
C ILE A 74 13.77 13.08 -1.77
N LYS A 75 13.94 13.62 -0.56
CA LYS A 75 12.98 13.46 0.54
C LYS A 75 11.59 13.94 0.12
N GLY A 76 11.49 15.10 -0.54
CA GLY A 76 10.24 15.60 -1.09
C GLY A 76 9.60 14.64 -2.10
N LEU A 77 10.39 14.04 -3.00
CA LEU A 77 9.89 13.03 -3.95
C LEU A 77 9.42 11.74 -3.28
N ILE A 78 10.10 11.30 -2.21
CA ILE A 78 9.66 10.15 -1.41
C ILE A 78 8.32 10.44 -0.76
N GLN A 79 8.19 11.59 -0.08
CA GLN A 79 6.96 11.99 0.59
C GLN A 79 5.80 12.11 -0.39
N LEU A 80 6.02 12.75 -1.54
CA LEU A 80 5.00 12.87 -2.56
C LEU A 80 4.61 11.51 -3.14
N SER A 81 5.59 10.70 -3.54
CA SER A 81 5.33 9.38 -4.13
C SER A 81 4.56 8.49 -3.16
N ALA A 82 4.94 8.48 -1.88
CA ALA A 82 4.23 7.75 -0.83
C ALA A 82 2.79 8.21 -0.64
N ILE A 83 2.53 9.52 -0.59
CA ILE A 83 1.14 10.00 -0.47
C ILE A 83 0.31 9.70 -1.72
N THR A 84 0.92 9.71 -2.90
CA THR A 84 0.17 9.61 -4.16
C THR A 84 0.05 8.21 -4.75
N HIS A 85 0.78 7.20 -4.26
CA HIS A 85 0.87 5.90 -4.95
C HIS A 85 -0.49 5.23 -5.20
N ASP A 86 -1.44 5.45 -4.29
CA ASP A 86 -2.82 4.96 -4.37
C ASP A 86 -3.85 6.08 -4.58
N LEU A 87 -3.47 7.15 -5.29
CA LEU A 87 -4.37 8.29 -5.59
C LEU A 87 -5.69 7.85 -6.25
N VAL A 88 -5.67 6.77 -7.02
CA VAL A 88 -6.83 6.21 -7.74
C VAL A 88 -6.83 4.69 -7.60
N GLN A 89 -7.98 4.11 -7.27
CA GLN A 89 -8.19 2.65 -7.28
C GLN A 89 -9.15 2.22 -8.38
N GLU A 90 -8.67 1.48 -9.37
CA GLU A 90 -9.50 0.95 -10.46
C GLU A 90 -9.87 -0.51 -10.23
N TYR A 91 -11.14 -0.84 -10.51
CA TYR A 91 -11.66 -2.20 -10.37
C TYR A 91 -12.31 -2.66 -11.67
N ILE A 92 -12.20 -3.94 -11.96
CA ILE A 92 -12.94 -4.59 -13.04
C ILE A 92 -14.42 -4.55 -12.67
N ARG A 93 -15.25 -4.03 -13.58
CA ARG A 93 -16.71 -4.10 -13.43
C ARG A 93 -17.12 -5.56 -13.41
N SER A 94 -17.84 -5.95 -12.36
CA SER A 94 -18.45 -7.28 -12.24
C SER A 94 -19.97 -7.11 -12.29
N ASP A 95 -20.63 -7.96 -13.07
CA ASP A 95 -22.09 -8.08 -13.07
C ASP A 95 -22.57 -9.13 -12.03
N GLU A 96 -21.64 -9.81 -11.36
CA GLU A 96 -21.95 -10.80 -10.32
C GLU A 96 -22.26 -10.11 -8.98
N LEU A 97 -23.46 -10.37 -8.44
CA LEU A 97 -24.02 -9.70 -7.25
C LEU A 97 -23.24 -9.96 -5.94
N TYR A 98 -22.35 -10.96 -5.92
CA TYR A 98 -21.63 -11.42 -4.72
C TYR A 98 -20.17 -11.81 -5.02
N ALA A 99 -19.51 -11.07 -5.91
CA ALA A 99 -18.11 -11.33 -6.25
C ALA A 99 -17.16 -10.37 -5.53
N PRO A 100 -16.01 -10.87 -5.04
CA PRO A 100 -14.95 -9.98 -4.61
C PRO A 100 -14.51 -9.06 -5.76
N ARG A 101 -14.18 -7.82 -5.43
CA ARG A 101 -13.60 -6.86 -6.36
C ARG A 101 -12.31 -7.43 -6.94
N ARG A 102 -12.09 -7.17 -8.22
CA ARG A 102 -10.86 -7.52 -8.91
C ARG A 102 -10.16 -6.28 -9.42
N ARG A 103 -8.86 -6.21 -9.24
CA ARG A 103 -8.01 -5.12 -9.74
C ARG A 103 -7.32 -5.57 -11.02
N PRO A 104 -7.41 -4.81 -12.12
CA PRO A 104 -6.59 -5.06 -13.29
C PRO A 104 -5.14 -4.64 -13.01
N LEU A 105 -4.19 -5.51 -13.37
CA LEU A 105 -2.78 -5.34 -13.06
C LEU A 105 -2.23 -4.01 -13.61
N GLY A 106 -1.72 -3.15 -12.71
CA GLY A 106 -1.04 -1.90 -13.07
C GLY A 106 -1.94 -0.74 -13.52
N LEU A 107 -3.27 -0.93 -13.57
CA LEU A 107 -4.18 0.11 -14.06
C LEU A 107 -4.33 1.26 -13.06
N SER A 108 -4.51 0.96 -11.77
CA SER A 108 -4.62 1.95 -10.70
C SER A 108 -3.39 2.87 -10.68
N GLU A 109 -2.20 2.28 -10.76
CA GLU A 109 -0.92 2.96 -10.76
C GLU A 109 -0.75 3.85 -12.00
N MET A 110 -1.12 3.34 -13.18
CA MET A 110 -1.09 4.12 -14.43
C MET A 110 -2.06 5.31 -14.38
N THR A 111 -3.29 5.09 -13.92
CA THR A 111 -4.31 6.14 -13.79
C THR A 111 -3.89 7.18 -12.75
N THR A 112 -3.32 6.74 -11.63
CA THR A 112 -2.70 7.59 -10.61
C THR A 112 -1.61 8.49 -11.21
N ILE A 113 -0.66 7.92 -11.96
CA ILE A 113 0.42 8.68 -12.62
C ILE A 113 -0.16 9.73 -13.57
N ASN A 114 -1.13 9.35 -14.41
CA ASN A 114 -1.74 10.26 -15.37
C ASN A 114 -2.46 11.43 -14.68
N LYS A 115 -3.27 11.14 -13.65
CA LYS A 115 -4.01 12.14 -12.86
C LYS A 115 -3.06 13.09 -12.15
N LEU A 116 -2.02 12.56 -11.50
CA LEU A 116 -1.01 13.35 -10.81
C LEU A 116 -0.24 14.24 -11.78
N PHE A 117 0.22 13.70 -12.91
CA PHE A 117 1.01 14.46 -13.88
C PHE A 117 0.18 15.53 -14.58
N ALA A 118 -1.11 15.28 -14.84
CA ALA A 118 -2.00 16.32 -15.34
C ALA A 118 -2.09 17.51 -14.37
N TYR A 119 -2.14 17.26 -13.06
CA TYR A 119 -2.11 18.32 -12.04
C TYR A 119 -0.75 19.03 -11.98
N ILE A 120 0.34 18.27 -11.89
CA ILE A 120 1.70 18.81 -11.80
C ILE A 120 2.04 19.65 -13.04
N ASN A 121 1.68 19.20 -14.25
CA ASN A 121 1.97 19.95 -15.47
C ASN A 121 1.23 21.29 -15.51
N LYS A 122 -0.04 21.32 -15.07
CA LYS A 122 -0.80 22.58 -14.94
C LYS A 122 -0.21 23.51 -13.89
N LEU A 123 0.33 22.96 -12.80
CA LEU A 123 1.00 23.73 -11.76
C LEU A 123 2.34 24.29 -12.25
N ASN A 124 3.17 23.46 -12.88
CA ASN A 124 4.48 23.85 -13.43
C ASN A 124 4.39 24.98 -14.47
N GLN A 125 3.30 25.10 -15.23
CA GLN A 125 3.07 26.22 -16.15
C GLN A 125 3.07 27.59 -15.47
N LYS A 126 2.88 27.63 -14.15
CA LYS A 126 2.79 28.84 -13.33
C LYS A 126 4.01 29.04 -12.42
N LEU A 127 4.98 28.13 -12.45
CA LEU A 127 6.12 28.10 -11.54
C LEU A 127 7.42 28.29 -12.29
N ASP A 128 8.39 28.91 -11.60
CA ASP A 128 9.76 28.91 -12.06
C ASP A 128 10.33 27.49 -12.06
N SER A 129 11.25 27.22 -13.00
CA SER A 129 11.84 25.89 -13.18
C SER A 129 12.59 25.34 -11.95
N SER A 130 13.10 26.23 -11.09
CA SER A 130 13.77 25.88 -9.82
C SER A 130 12.79 25.49 -8.71
N VAL A 131 11.54 25.93 -8.82
CA VAL A 131 10.45 25.69 -7.85
C VAL A 131 9.61 24.48 -8.29
N GLY A 132 9.35 24.34 -9.59
CA GLY A 132 8.55 23.26 -10.15
C GLY A 132 9.24 21.89 -10.21
N PHE A 133 8.50 20.91 -10.74
CA PHE A 133 9.02 19.56 -11.02
C PHE A 133 9.72 19.52 -12.37
N THR A 134 10.89 18.90 -12.43
CA THR A 134 11.63 18.62 -13.66
C THR A 134 11.14 17.32 -14.29
N LYS A 135 11.52 17.07 -15.55
CA LYS A 135 11.29 15.78 -16.22
C LYS A 135 11.87 14.60 -15.44
N GLN A 136 13.01 14.79 -14.78
CA GLN A 136 13.65 13.75 -13.98
C GLN A 136 12.85 13.42 -12.72
N ASP A 137 12.24 14.42 -12.07
CA ASP A 137 11.37 14.19 -10.91
C ASP A 137 10.13 13.39 -11.29
N LEU A 138 9.49 13.76 -12.42
CA LEU A 138 8.35 13.01 -12.94
C LEU A 138 8.73 11.56 -13.27
N LYS A 139 9.91 11.34 -13.86
CA LYS A 139 10.42 9.97 -14.10
C LYS A 139 10.58 9.18 -12.79
N ILE A 140 11.13 9.80 -11.75
CA ILE A 140 11.31 9.18 -10.43
C ILE A 140 9.95 8.83 -9.80
N ILE A 141 9.00 9.77 -9.79
CA ILE A 141 7.65 9.56 -9.25
C ILE A 141 6.94 8.43 -9.99
N SER A 142 6.99 8.41 -11.33
CA SER A 142 6.40 7.34 -12.14
C SER A 142 7.02 5.98 -11.82
N GLN A 143 8.34 5.89 -11.68
CA GLN A 143 9.00 4.65 -11.28
C GLN A 143 8.56 4.20 -9.88
N ALA A 144 8.39 5.13 -8.95
CA ALA A 144 8.02 4.82 -7.58
C ALA A 144 6.61 4.29 -7.46
N ILE A 145 5.65 4.93 -8.14
CA ILE A 145 4.27 4.45 -8.19
C ILE A 145 4.21 3.09 -8.91
N ARG A 146 4.97 2.90 -10.00
CA ARG A 146 5.01 1.59 -10.67
C ARG A 146 5.66 0.49 -9.83
N ALA A 147 6.50 0.84 -8.86
CA ALA A 147 7.14 -0.14 -7.99
C ALA A 147 6.18 -0.75 -6.98
N THR A 148 4.98 -0.17 -6.78
CA THR A 148 3.94 -0.74 -5.91
C THR A 148 3.07 -1.79 -6.60
N ILE A 149 3.15 -1.90 -7.94
CA ILE A 149 2.41 -2.91 -8.70
C ILE A 149 2.78 -4.29 -8.18
N CYS A 150 1.79 -5.04 -7.68
CA CYS A 150 1.96 -6.38 -7.16
C CYS A 150 1.57 -7.45 -8.19
N ASN A 151 2.35 -8.53 -8.25
CA ASN A 151 2.03 -9.76 -8.95
C ASN A 151 1.79 -10.88 -7.94
N TYR A 152 0.94 -11.84 -8.32
CA TYR A 152 0.75 -13.08 -7.56
C TYR A 152 1.77 -14.14 -7.98
N ASP A 153 2.42 -14.76 -7.00
CA ASP A 153 3.26 -15.94 -7.16
C ASP A 153 2.47 -17.18 -6.75
N SER A 154 2.03 -17.96 -7.76
CA SER A 154 1.28 -19.19 -7.55
C SER A 154 2.07 -20.30 -6.88
N LYS A 155 3.41 -20.25 -6.89
CA LYS A 155 4.25 -21.26 -6.22
C LYS A 155 4.30 -21.06 -4.71
N GLN A 156 4.21 -19.81 -4.27
CA GLN A 156 4.27 -19.44 -2.86
C GLN A 156 2.91 -19.01 -2.29
N ASP A 157 1.86 -18.97 -3.12
CA ASP A 157 0.53 -18.44 -2.77
C ASP A 157 0.63 -17.07 -2.08
N SER A 158 1.41 -16.18 -2.69
CA SER A 158 1.84 -14.91 -2.09
C SER A 158 1.91 -13.83 -3.16
N ILE A 159 2.10 -12.57 -2.77
CA ILE A 159 2.30 -11.44 -3.69
C ILE A 159 3.71 -10.86 -3.57
N TYR A 160 4.20 -10.32 -4.67
CA TYR A 160 5.51 -9.65 -4.74
C TYR A 160 5.46 -8.47 -5.72
N GLN A 161 6.36 -7.50 -5.55
CA GLN A 161 6.50 -6.36 -6.44
C GLN A 161 7.63 -6.60 -7.46
N PRO A 162 7.35 -7.01 -8.72
CA PRO A 162 8.36 -7.44 -9.68
C PRO A 162 9.47 -6.43 -9.95
N LEU A 163 9.19 -5.12 -9.87
CA LEU A 163 10.20 -4.09 -10.12
C LEU A 163 11.34 -4.07 -9.10
N LEU A 164 11.15 -4.61 -7.89
CA LEU A 164 12.22 -4.71 -6.88
C LEU A 164 13.30 -5.73 -7.25
N TYR A 165 12.98 -6.67 -8.16
CA TYR A 165 13.86 -7.78 -8.57
C TYR A 165 14.55 -7.52 -9.91
N GLN A 166 14.17 -6.46 -10.63
CA GLN A 166 14.75 -6.13 -11.92
C GLN A 166 16.13 -5.48 -11.74
N SER A 167 17.17 -6.18 -12.17
CA SER A 167 18.54 -5.67 -12.12
C SER A 167 18.84 -4.65 -13.22
N ARG A 168 18.10 -4.69 -14.35
CA ARG A 168 18.27 -3.77 -15.49
C ARG A 168 16.95 -3.47 -16.24
N PRO A 169 16.63 -2.20 -16.52
CA PRO A 169 17.27 -1.00 -15.98
C PRO A 169 17.02 -0.88 -14.47
N LYS A 170 18.01 -0.39 -13.71
CA LYS A 170 17.80 -0.14 -12.28
C LYS A 170 16.72 0.94 -12.10
N ILE A 171 15.73 0.66 -11.26
CA ILE A 171 14.78 1.67 -10.79
C ILE A 171 15.47 2.63 -9.81
N SER A 172 14.94 3.85 -9.68
CA SER A 172 15.47 4.85 -8.76
C SER A 172 15.44 4.36 -7.30
N VAL A 173 16.33 4.92 -6.46
CA VAL A 173 16.34 4.67 -5.02
C VAL A 173 15.00 5.01 -4.37
N VAL A 174 14.35 6.12 -4.80
CA VAL A 174 13.01 6.51 -4.36
C VAL A 174 12.01 5.40 -4.68
N ALA A 175 12.06 4.83 -5.89
CA ALA A 175 11.13 3.77 -6.26
C ALA A 175 11.30 2.50 -5.41
N ARG A 176 12.54 2.13 -5.07
CA ARG A 176 12.80 1.00 -4.15
C ARG A 176 12.27 1.28 -2.75
N ILE A 177 12.51 2.49 -2.23
CA ILE A 177 12.01 2.91 -0.92
C ILE A 177 10.48 2.81 -0.88
N ILE A 178 9.78 3.28 -1.92
CA ILE A 178 8.32 3.25 -1.99
C ILE A 178 7.78 1.82 -2.08
N GLY A 179 8.32 0.97 -2.96
CA GLY A 179 7.89 -0.43 -3.03
C GLY A 179 8.05 -1.16 -1.70
N LEU A 180 9.23 -1.02 -1.08
CA LEU A 180 9.52 -1.60 0.24
C LEU A 180 8.60 -1.07 1.36
N ALA A 181 8.24 0.21 1.33
CA ALA A 181 7.35 0.83 2.30
C ALA A 181 5.89 0.35 2.15
N ASP A 182 5.43 0.18 0.92
CA ASP A 182 4.07 -0.24 0.58
C ASP A 182 3.74 -1.63 1.16
N LEU A 183 4.65 -2.60 1.03
CA LEU A 183 4.52 -3.93 1.65
C LEU A 183 5.26 -4.05 2.99
N GLY A 184 5.50 -2.92 3.67
CA GLY A 184 6.37 -2.82 4.82
C GLY A 184 5.71 -3.12 6.17
N ALA A 185 4.38 -3.22 6.24
CA ALA A 185 3.63 -3.30 7.50
C ALA A 185 4.13 -4.41 8.44
N LEU A 186 4.18 -5.66 7.96
CA LEU A 186 4.66 -6.78 8.76
C LEU A 186 6.10 -6.55 9.23
N GLY A 187 6.99 -6.19 8.33
CA GLY A 187 8.41 -6.12 8.64
C GLY A 187 8.83 -4.96 9.52
N MET A 188 8.12 -3.83 9.41
CA MET A 188 8.46 -2.59 10.11
C MET A 188 7.61 -2.35 11.35
N GLU A 189 6.34 -2.73 11.32
CA GLU A 189 5.36 -2.41 12.38
C GLU A 189 4.89 -3.64 13.14
N GLY A 190 5.14 -4.85 12.64
CA GLY A 190 4.87 -6.10 13.31
C GLY A 190 3.47 -6.66 13.07
N ILE A 191 3.12 -7.69 13.85
CA ILE A 191 1.93 -8.54 13.62
C ILE A 191 0.63 -7.74 13.72
N GLU A 192 0.47 -6.87 14.72
CA GLU A 192 -0.80 -6.15 14.91
C GLU A 192 -1.14 -5.24 13.71
N ALA A 193 -0.17 -4.47 13.21
CA ALA A 193 -0.36 -3.63 12.03
C ALA A 193 -0.68 -4.49 10.80
N TYR A 194 0.03 -5.61 10.64
CA TYR A 194 -0.17 -6.56 9.55
C TYR A 194 -1.57 -7.19 9.53
N LEU A 195 -2.08 -7.62 10.70
CA LEU A 195 -3.41 -8.20 10.82
C LEU A 195 -4.51 -7.16 10.57
N ARG A 196 -4.34 -5.93 11.09
CA ARG A 196 -5.26 -4.82 10.84
C ARG A 196 -5.39 -4.52 9.36
N GLU A 197 -4.26 -4.34 8.67
CA GLU A 197 -4.25 -4.04 7.23
C GLU A 197 -4.85 -5.19 6.41
N SER A 198 -4.54 -6.44 6.76
CA SER A 198 -5.14 -7.61 6.12
C SER A 198 -6.66 -7.64 6.27
N GLY A 199 -7.18 -7.28 7.45
CA GLY A 199 -8.62 -7.14 7.68
C GLY A 199 -9.26 -6.05 6.83
N LEU A 200 -8.62 -4.88 6.71
CA LEU A 200 -9.09 -3.77 5.89
C LEU A 200 -9.09 -4.12 4.39
N ILE A 201 -8.05 -4.82 3.90
CA ILE A 201 -7.99 -5.31 2.52
C ILE A 201 -9.15 -6.26 2.25
N PHE A 202 -9.40 -7.20 3.17
CA PHE A 202 -10.50 -8.15 3.01
C PHE A 202 -11.85 -7.44 2.88
N LEU A 203 -12.13 -6.45 3.74
CA LEU A 203 -13.36 -5.66 3.67
C LEU A 203 -13.48 -4.91 2.35
N GLU A 204 -12.38 -4.31 1.89
CA GLU A 204 -12.37 -3.57 0.63
C GLU A 204 -12.65 -4.46 -0.58
N GLU A 205 -12.07 -5.66 -0.60
CA GLU A 205 -12.26 -6.62 -1.69
C GLU A 205 -13.64 -7.28 -1.63
N ASN A 206 -14.24 -7.43 -0.44
CA ASN A 206 -15.51 -8.14 -0.24
C ASN A 206 -16.63 -7.20 0.25
N LEU A 207 -16.89 -6.13 -0.50
CA LEU A 207 -17.92 -5.14 -0.14
C LEU A 207 -19.34 -5.72 0.04
N ASP A 208 -19.64 -6.81 -0.66
CA ASP A 208 -20.88 -7.55 -0.53
C ASP A 208 -21.08 -8.11 0.89
N LEU A 209 -19.98 -8.41 1.59
CA LEU A 209 -20.00 -8.97 2.95
C LEU A 209 -19.95 -7.90 4.04
N VAL A 210 -19.53 -6.67 3.72
CA VAL A 210 -19.32 -5.58 4.70
C VAL A 210 -20.52 -5.36 5.64
N PRO A 211 -21.78 -5.25 5.16
CA PRO A 211 -22.92 -5.03 6.07
C PRO A 211 -23.05 -6.11 7.15
N LEU A 212 -22.72 -7.36 6.81
CA LEU A 212 -22.76 -8.51 7.70
C LEU A 212 -21.56 -8.52 8.66
N LEU A 213 -20.36 -8.30 8.13
CA LEU A 213 -19.11 -8.39 8.89
C LEU A 213 -18.97 -7.26 9.92
N LEU A 214 -19.61 -6.11 9.68
CA LEU A 214 -19.58 -4.97 10.60
C LEU A 214 -20.73 -4.95 11.59
N SER A 215 -21.90 -5.50 11.27
CA SER A 215 -23.01 -5.61 12.22
C SER A 215 -22.79 -6.71 13.26
N ASN A 216 -22.02 -7.74 12.90
CA ASN A 216 -21.89 -8.99 13.65
C ASN A 216 -23.26 -9.66 13.94
N ASP A 217 -24.30 -9.24 13.22
CA ASP A 217 -25.67 -9.72 13.35
C ASP A 217 -25.90 -10.79 12.28
N LEU A 218 -25.56 -12.03 12.64
CA LEU A 218 -25.74 -13.20 11.78
C LEU A 218 -27.22 -13.63 11.67
N ASP A 219 -28.12 -12.99 12.42
CA ASP A 219 -29.53 -13.36 12.58
C ASP A 219 -30.49 -12.29 12.00
N SER A 220 -29.97 -11.22 11.40
CA SER A 220 -30.77 -10.14 10.80
C SER A 220 -31.74 -10.69 9.72
N PRO A 221 -33.06 -10.48 9.87
CA PRO A 221 -34.07 -10.97 8.92
C PRO A 221 -34.11 -10.24 7.57
N THR A 222 -33.24 -9.25 7.34
CA THR A 222 -33.29 -8.35 6.17
C THR A 222 -32.71 -8.98 4.90
N GLN A 223 -33.33 -10.08 4.48
CA GLN A 223 -33.27 -10.75 3.18
C GLN A 223 -32.35 -11.98 3.11
N LEU A 224 -32.96 -13.17 3.22
CA LEU A 224 -32.98 -14.21 2.17
C LEU A 224 -31.66 -14.63 1.48
N ILE A 225 -30.51 -14.34 2.07
CA ILE A 225 -29.23 -15.00 1.81
C ILE A 225 -29.09 -16.13 2.86
N ALA A 226 -30.15 -16.92 2.98
CA ALA A 226 -30.29 -17.98 3.96
C ALA A 226 -29.54 -19.24 3.50
N LEU A 227 -28.71 -19.79 4.38
CA LEU A 227 -28.04 -21.10 4.34
C LEU A 227 -26.89 -21.32 3.34
N GLN A 228 -26.98 -20.87 2.08
CA GLN A 228 -25.87 -21.07 1.12
C GLN A 228 -24.66 -20.15 1.35
N ASN A 229 -24.81 -19.06 2.11
CA ASN A 229 -23.76 -18.04 2.21
C ASN A 229 -22.84 -18.19 3.43
N LYS A 230 -23.26 -18.86 4.51
CA LYS A 230 -22.39 -19.04 5.70
C LYS A 230 -21.13 -19.82 5.35
N GLU A 231 -21.28 -20.90 4.58
CA GLU A 231 -20.13 -21.68 4.09
C GLU A 231 -19.30 -20.92 3.06
N GLU A 232 -19.91 -20.10 2.20
CA GLU A 232 -19.16 -19.28 1.24
C GLU A 232 -18.35 -18.18 1.95
N ILE A 233 -18.95 -17.49 2.93
CA ILE A 233 -18.24 -16.53 3.78
C ILE A 233 -17.09 -17.23 4.53
N ARG A 234 -17.36 -18.40 5.12
CA ARG A 234 -16.35 -19.20 5.80
C ARG A 234 -15.20 -19.54 4.85
N LYS A 235 -15.49 -19.99 3.62
CA LYS A 235 -14.47 -20.29 2.60
C LYS A 235 -13.64 -19.06 2.23
N ARG A 236 -14.26 -17.89 2.04
CA ARG A 236 -13.55 -16.64 1.73
C ARG A 236 -12.65 -16.19 2.87
N LEU A 237 -13.14 -16.21 4.10
CA LEU A 237 -12.37 -15.88 5.29
C LEU A 237 -11.23 -16.88 5.52
N LEU A 238 -11.49 -18.17 5.36
CA LEU A 238 -10.46 -19.22 5.48
C LEU A 238 -9.38 -19.07 4.40
N LYS A 239 -9.78 -18.74 3.16
CA LYS A 239 -8.84 -18.42 2.08
C LYS A 239 -8.00 -17.20 2.43
N ALA A 240 -8.59 -16.14 2.98
CA ALA A 240 -7.87 -14.94 3.41
C ALA A 240 -6.89 -15.26 4.56
N ALA A 241 -7.30 -16.08 5.53
CA ALA A 241 -6.44 -16.51 6.63
C ALA A 241 -5.23 -17.30 6.14
N ARG A 242 -5.42 -18.22 5.19
CA ARG A 242 -4.33 -18.97 4.54
C ARG A 242 -3.40 -18.06 3.75
N PHE A 243 -3.97 -17.16 2.95
CA PHE A 243 -3.21 -16.20 2.18
C PHE A 243 -2.36 -15.29 3.07
N LEU A 244 -2.87 -14.86 4.22
CA LEU A 244 -2.12 -14.06 5.20
C LEU A 244 -0.86 -14.82 5.67
N VAL A 245 -0.99 -16.08 6.06
CA VAL A 245 0.18 -16.89 6.46
C VAL A 245 1.20 -16.99 5.31
N ASN A 246 0.74 -17.31 4.09
CA ASN A 246 1.61 -17.47 2.93
C ASN A 246 2.24 -16.13 2.49
N PHE A 247 1.51 -15.03 2.64
CA PHE A 247 2.02 -13.70 2.36
C PHE A 247 3.13 -13.32 3.33
N ALA A 248 2.95 -13.55 4.63
CA ALA A 248 3.98 -13.32 5.64
C ALA A 248 5.28 -14.09 5.35
N LYS A 249 5.17 -15.40 5.04
CA LYS A 249 6.30 -16.24 4.60
C LYS A 249 6.98 -15.71 3.36
N GLY A 250 6.19 -15.32 2.37
CA GLY A 250 6.69 -14.74 1.13
C GLY A 250 7.48 -13.45 1.36
N ARG A 251 7.00 -12.55 2.23
CA ARG A 251 7.72 -11.32 2.59
C ARG A 251 9.09 -11.62 3.23
N GLU A 252 9.14 -12.55 4.17
CA GLU A 252 10.38 -12.95 4.85
C GLU A 252 11.39 -13.56 3.88
N ALA A 253 10.96 -14.52 3.05
CA ALA A 253 11.83 -15.18 2.08
C ALA A 253 12.39 -14.25 1.00
N ARG A 254 11.73 -13.12 0.74
CA ARG A 254 12.05 -12.22 -0.37
C ARG A 254 12.90 -11.01 0.01
N LEU A 255 12.87 -10.59 1.27
CA LEU A 255 13.50 -9.34 1.71
C LEU A 255 14.94 -9.21 1.21
N HIS A 256 15.73 -10.29 1.32
CA HIS A 256 17.14 -10.28 0.89
C HIS A 256 17.33 -9.88 -0.57
N GLN A 257 16.46 -10.39 -1.46
CA GLN A 257 16.50 -10.08 -2.89
C GLN A 257 15.99 -8.66 -3.17
N GLU A 258 14.97 -8.20 -2.43
CA GLU A 258 14.38 -6.87 -2.63
C GLU A 258 15.34 -5.73 -2.28
N ILE A 259 16.24 -5.97 -1.31
CA ILE A 259 17.23 -5.00 -0.87
C ILE A 259 18.61 -5.20 -1.51
N GLN A 260 18.77 -6.17 -2.41
CA GLN A 260 20.09 -6.58 -2.93
C GLN A 260 20.87 -5.44 -3.60
N ASP A 261 20.16 -4.46 -4.17
CA ASP A 261 20.74 -3.34 -4.91
C ASP A 261 21.27 -2.21 -4.02
N PHE A 262 21.06 -2.27 -2.70
CA PHE A 262 21.69 -1.36 -1.74
C PHE A 262 23.09 -1.84 -1.34
N THR A 263 23.90 -0.94 -0.79
CA THR A 263 25.23 -1.29 -0.27
C THR A 263 25.13 -2.32 0.86
N ALA A 264 26.18 -3.12 1.07
CA ALA A 264 26.19 -4.16 2.09
C ALA A 264 25.85 -3.62 3.50
N ALA A 265 26.42 -2.46 3.86
CA ALA A 265 26.11 -1.79 5.12
C ALA A 265 24.63 -1.40 5.24
N SER A 266 24.07 -0.84 4.16
CA SER A 266 22.66 -0.46 4.13
C SER A 266 21.73 -1.66 4.23
N ARG A 267 22.07 -2.78 3.58
CA ARG A 267 21.29 -4.03 3.68
C ARG A 267 21.23 -4.53 5.13
N LEU A 268 22.34 -4.48 5.86
CA LEU A 268 22.37 -4.87 7.27
C LEU A 268 21.47 -3.97 8.14
N ILE A 269 21.48 -2.65 7.91
CA ILE A 269 20.58 -1.72 8.63
C ILE A 269 19.13 -2.02 8.28
N LEU A 270 18.81 -2.19 6.99
CA LEU A 270 17.46 -2.51 6.55
C LEU A 270 16.96 -3.82 7.18
N GLN A 271 17.77 -4.87 7.22
CA GLN A 271 17.37 -6.16 7.79
C GLN A 271 17.21 -6.10 9.32
N ASN A 272 18.19 -5.53 10.02
CA ASN A 272 18.26 -5.66 11.47
C ASN A 272 17.51 -4.56 12.23
N GLN A 273 17.30 -3.40 11.62
CA GLN A 273 16.72 -2.23 12.29
C GLN A 273 15.38 -1.82 11.70
N VAL A 274 15.24 -1.85 10.37
CA VAL A 274 14.02 -1.39 9.68
C VAL A 274 13.00 -2.52 9.57
N PHE A 275 13.36 -3.62 8.90
CA PHE A 275 12.50 -4.80 8.68
C PHE A 275 12.68 -5.87 9.77
N LYS A 276 12.94 -5.44 11.01
CA LYS A 276 13.30 -6.31 12.15
C LYS A 276 12.27 -7.41 12.46
N TYR A 277 11.01 -7.24 12.04
CA TYR A 277 9.95 -8.21 12.28
C TYR A 277 9.82 -9.26 11.17
N LEU A 278 10.49 -9.12 10.01
CA LEU A 278 10.59 -10.21 9.02
C LEU A 278 11.64 -11.23 9.48
N ASN A 279 11.24 -12.07 10.42
CA ASN A 279 12.09 -13.11 10.99
C ASN A 279 11.27 -14.37 11.31
N PRO A 280 11.92 -15.54 11.45
CA PRO A 280 11.23 -16.81 11.66
C PRO A 280 10.29 -16.84 12.87
N LYS A 281 10.63 -16.16 13.97
CA LYS A 281 9.79 -16.11 15.17
C LYS A 281 8.46 -15.41 14.90
N THR A 282 8.49 -14.27 14.21
CA THR A 282 7.27 -13.55 13.80
C THR A 282 6.42 -14.42 12.88
N ILE A 283 7.03 -15.09 11.89
CA ILE A 283 6.31 -15.96 10.95
C ILE A 283 5.64 -17.12 11.70
N GLN A 284 6.36 -17.78 12.60
CA GLN A 284 5.81 -18.84 13.44
C GLN A 284 4.64 -18.35 14.30
N THR A 285 4.74 -17.16 14.90
CA THR A 285 3.64 -16.58 15.68
C THR A 285 2.40 -16.34 14.81
N ILE A 286 2.56 -15.87 13.58
CA ILE A 286 1.44 -15.70 12.64
C ILE A 286 0.83 -17.06 12.28
N GLU A 287 1.65 -18.07 12.00
CA GLU A 287 1.17 -19.43 11.70
C GLU A 287 0.35 -20.03 12.85
N GLU A 288 0.83 -19.88 14.09
CA GLU A 288 0.18 -20.42 15.28
C GLU A 288 -1.14 -19.71 15.63
N GLN A 289 -1.21 -18.40 15.39
CA GLN A 289 -2.39 -17.58 15.74
C GLN A 289 -3.46 -17.57 14.65
N THR A 290 -3.10 -17.85 13.39
CA THR A 290 -4.02 -17.76 12.26
C THR A 290 -4.76 -19.08 12.05
N PRO A 291 -6.11 -19.13 12.14
CA PRO A 291 -6.85 -20.38 11.97
C PRO A 291 -6.93 -20.75 10.48
N THR A 292 -6.10 -21.71 10.06
CA THR A 292 -5.97 -22.14 8.65
C THR A 292 -6.49 -23.55 8.36
N ALA A 293 -6.98 -24.29 9.36
CA ALA A 293 -7.45 -25.67 9.20
C ALA A 293 -8.77 -25.75 8.39
N ASP A 294 -8.97 -26.80 7.61
CA ASP A 294 -10.19 -26.96 6.78
C ASP A 294 -11.49 -26.99 7.61
N ASN A 295 -11.40 -27.51 8.84
CA ASN A 295 -12.49 -27.62 9.80
C ASN A 295 -12.71 -26.37 10.66
N THR A 296 -11.94 -25.28 10.45
CA THR A 296 -12.17 -24.01 11.14
C THR A 296 -13.57 -23.49 10.82
N THR A 297 -14.31 -23.15 11.87
CA THR A 297 -15.69 -22.67 11.83
C THR A 297 -15.78 -21.19 11.42
N LEU A 298 -16.96 -20.78 10.94
CA LEU A 298 -17.21 -19.36 10.64
C LEU A 298 -17.06 -18.47 11.89
N ALA A 299 -17.51 -18.95 13.05
CA ALA A 299 -17.42 -18.19 14.30
C ALA A 299 -15.96 -17.93 14.72
N GLU A 300 -15.08 -18.93 14.60
CA GLU A 300 -13.64 -18.78 14.87
C GLU A 300 -12.99 -17.76 13.93
N LEU A 301 -13.32 -17.80 12.64
CA LEU A 301 -12.80 -16.84 11.66
C LEU A 301 -13.27 -15.42 11.94
N LEU A 302 -14.56 -15.22 12.24
CA LEU A 302 -15.09 -13.90 12.61
C LEU A 302 -14.42 -13.35 13.87
N ASN A 303 -14.22 -14.21 14.88
CA ASN A 303 -13.52 -13.86 16.11
C ASN A 303 -12.02 -13.56 15.89
N TYR A 304 -11.39 -14.20 14.92
CA TYR A 304 -10.00 -13.92 14.53
C TYR A 304 -9.87 -12.56 13.82
N PHE A 305 -10.70 -12.31 12.81
CA PHE A 305 -10.58 -11.09 12.01
C PHE A 305 -11.06 -9.84 12.74
N GLN A 306 -12.06 -9.92 13.62
CA GLN A 306 -12.55 -8.79 14.43
C GLN A 306 -12.80 -7.50 13.65
N PHE A 307 -13.37 -7.58 12.44
CA PHE A 307 -13.54 -6.44 11.53
C PHE A 307 -14.07 -5.15 12.16
N PRO A 308 -15.06 -5.18 13.09
CA PRO A 308 -15.54 -3.96 13.75
C PRO A 308 -14.43 -3.16 14.48
N LYS A 309 -13.38 -3.82 14.96
CA LYS A 309 -12.24 -3.16 15.63
C LYS A 309 -11.48 -2.21 14.70
N TYR A 310 -11.47 -2.49 13.39
CA TYR A 310 -10.66 -1.76 12.42
C TYR A 310 -11.41 -0.63 11.71
N VAL A 311 -12.75 -0.65 11.76
CA VAL A 311 -13.62 0.30 11.06
C VAL A 311 -14.30 1.28 12.03
N ALA A 312 -14.04 1.15 13.34
CA ALA A 312 -14.67 1.97 14.36
C ALA A 312 -14.57 3.47 14.05
N ARG A 313 -15.77 4.09 14.07
CA ARG A 313 -16.18 5.41 13.59
C ARG A 313 -15.41 6.59 14.18
#